data_AF-A0A969KU06-F1
#
_entry.id   AF-A0A969KU06-F1
#
_cell.length_a   1.000
_cell.length_b   1.000
_cell.length_c   1.000
_cell.angle_alpha   90.00
_cell.angle_beta   90.00
_cell.angle_gamma   90.00
#
_symmetry.space_group_name_H-M   'P 1'
#
loop_
_entity.id
_entity.type
_entity.pdbx_description
1 polymer ?
#
loop_
_entity_poly.entity_id
_entity_poly.type
_entity_poly.pdbx_seq_one_letter_code
_entity_poly.pdbx_strand_id
1 'polypeptide(L)' 'MALFLLMLGLVMLQLSRRTSEEVYQLALGISGLVLLIWGFIIAHSLVQVAIEILLLVLYRFYVARLAKKSRALAMANIDY' A
#
# COMPACT_ATOMS: atom_id res chain seq x y z
N MET A 1 -16.35 -12.32 -7.97
CA MET A 1 -15.05 -12.97 -8.26
C MET A 1 -13.86 -12.08 -7.90
N ALA A 2 -13.73 -10.88 -8.45
CA ALA A 2 -12.55 -10.01 -8.26
C ALA A 2 -12.30 -9.57 -6.80
N LEU A 3 -13.35 -9.22 -6.06
CA LEU A 3 -13.24 -8.81 -4.64
C LEU A 3 -12.65 -9.90 -3.75
N PHE A 4 -12.92 -11.17 -4.07
CA PHE A 4 -12.38 -12.31 -3.32
C PHE A 4 -10.86 -12.40 -3.48
N LEU A 5 -10.34 -12.22 -4.69
CA LEU A 5 -8.91 -12.20 -4.98
C LEU A 5 -8.21 -11.03 -4.27
N LEU A 6 -8.84 -9.85 -4.26
CA LEU A 6 -8.32 -8.68 -3.54
C LEU A 6 -8.24 -8.92 -2.03
N MET A 7 -9.30 -9.47 -1.43
CA MET A 7 -9.29 -9.82 0.00
C MET A 7 -8.22 -10.88 0.31
N LEU A 8 -8.10 -11.90 -0.54
CA LEU A 8 -7.14 -12.99 -0.33
C LEU A 8 -5.69 -12.49 -0.47
N GLY A 9 -5.42 -11.59 -1.41
CA GLY A 9 -4.11 -10.93 -1.55
C GLY A 9 -3.74 -10.08 -0.34
N LEU A 10 -4.70 -9.33 0.24
CA LEU A 10 -4.49 -8.56 1.47
C LEU A 10 -4.18 -9.47 2.67
N VAL A 11 -4.93 -10.56 2.83
CA VAL A 11 -4.70 -11.55 3.89
C VAL A 11 -3.32 -12.19 3.75
N MET A 12 -2.90 -12.55 2.54
CA MET A 12 -1.57 -13.10 2.28
C MET A 12 -0.45 -12.11 2.61
N LEU A 13 -0.59 -10.83 2.25
CA LEU A 13 0.37 -9.80 2.63
C LEU A 13 0.45 -9.62 4.15
N GLN A 14 -0.68 -9.73 4.84
CA GLN A 14 -0.70 -9.66 6.30
C GLN A 14 -0.07 -10.89 6.95
N LEU A 15 -0.26 -12.08 6.36
CA LEU A 15 0.40 -13.31 6.78
C LEU A 15 1.91 -13.25 6.54
N SER A 16 2.33 -12.75 5.38
CA SER A 16 3.74 -12.55 5.03
C SER A 16 4.45 -11.74 6.11
N ARG A 17 3.85 -10.66 6.63
CA ARG A 17 4.42 -9.85 7.71
C ARG A 17 4.52 -10.55 9.07
N ARG A 18 3.82 -11.67 9.27
CA ARG A 18 3.84 -12.45 10.53
C ARG A 18 4.79 -13.64 10.46
N THR A 19 5.30 -13.97 9.27
CA THR A 19 6.25 -15.06 9.08
C THR A 19 7.66 -14.57 9.41
N SER A 20 8.37 -15.29 10.28
CA SER A 20 9.76 -14.96 10.66
C SER A 20 10.80 -15.49 9.67
N GLU A 21 10.41 -16.41 8.80
CA GLU A 21 11.30 -17.01 7.81
C GLU A 21 11.29 -16.20 6.51
N GLU A 22 12.43 -15.63 6.16
CA GLU A 22 12.58 -14.64 5.08
C GLU A 22 12.09 -15.16 3.72
N VAL A 23 12.39 -16.43 3.41
CA VAL A 23 12.00 -17.07 2.14
C VAL A 23 10.48 -17.18 2.03
N TYR A 24 9.81 -17.62 3.09
CA TYR A 24 8.35 -17.73 3.11
C TYR A 24 7.68 -16.36 3.17
N GLN A 25 8.27 -15.40 3.88
CA GLN A 25 7.81 -14.03 3.88
C GLN A 25 7.81 -13.43 2.47
N LEU A 26 8.90 -13.61 1.71
CA LEU A 26 9.00 -13.15 0.32
C LEU A 26 8.02 -13.89 -0.59
N ALA A 27 7.96 -15.22 -0.50
CA ALA A 27 7.05 -16.02 -1.33
C ALA A 27 5.58 -15.64 -1.11
N LEU A 28 5.14 -15.50 0.14
CA LEU A 28 3.79 -15.06 0.49
C LEU A 28 3.54 -13.60 0.10
N GLY A 29 4.55 -12.75 0.24
CA GLY A 29 4.49 -11.33 -0.13
C GLY A 29 4.27 -11.15 -1.63
N ILE A 30 5.09 -11.82 -2.44
CA ILE A 30 5.00 -11.81 -3.91
C ILE A 30 3.69 -12.43 -4.37
N SER A 31 3.29 -13.58 -3.81
CA SER A 31 2.03 -14.25 -4.16
C SER A 31 0.83 -13.37 -3.85
N GLY A 32 0.82 -12.71 -2.68
CA GLY A 32 -0.22 -11.75 -2.30
C GLY A 32 -0.27 -10.54 -3.24
N LEU A 33 0.88 -9.99 -3.63
CA LEU A 33 0.99 -8.91 -4.60
C LEU A 33 0.41 -9.29 -5.98
N VAL A 34 0.76 -10.47 -6.49
CA VAL A 34 0.24 -10.98 -7.76
C VAL A 34 -1.28 -11.13 -7.69
N LEU A 35 -1.83 -11.69 -6.61
CA LEU A 35 -3.26 -11.81 -6.40
C LEU A 35 -3.97 -10.45 -6.33
N LEU A 36 -3.35 -9.44 -5.73
CA LEU A 36 -3.89 -8.08 -5.72
C LEU A 36 -3.93 -7.48 -7.11
N ILE A 37 -2.85 -7.60 -7.89
CA ILE A 37 -2.78 -7.07 -9.26
C ILE A 37 -3.84 -7.73 -10.14
N TRP A 38 -3.93 -9.07 -10.12
CA TRP A 38 -4.93 -9.80 -10.89
C TRP A 38 -6.35 -9.52 -10.41
N GLY A 39 -6.57 -9.46 -9.10
CA GLY A 39 -7.86 -9.09 -8.51
C GLY A 39 -8.29 -7.68 -8.91
N PHE A 40 -7.34 -6.75 -9.04
CA PHE A 40 -7.59 -5.39 -9.49
C PHE A 40 -7.91 -5.32 -10.99
N ILE A 41 -7.15 -6.01 -11.84
CA ILE A 41 -7.38 -6.04 -13.30
C ILE A 41 -8.76 -6.61 -13.63
N ILE A 42 -9.21 -7.64 -12.90
CA ILE A 42 -10.50 -8.31 -13.12
C ILE A 42 -11.65 -7.54 -12.43
N ALA A 43 -11.37 -6.58 -11.55
CA ALA A 43 -12.40 -5.83 -10.84
C ALA A 43 -13.17 -4.88 -11.77
N HIS A 44 -14.45 -4.70 -11.46
CA HIS A 44 -15.32 -3.76 -12.17
C HIS A 44 -14.73 -2.33 -12.10
N SER A 45 -14.88 -1.55 -13.15
CA SER A 45 -14.31 -0.20 -13.30
C SER A 45 -14.57 0.72 -12.09
N LEU A 46 -15.78 0.69 -11.53
CA LEU A 46 -16.12 1.39 -10.27
C LEU A 46 -15.18 1.08 -9.10
N VAL A 47 -14.79 -0.18 -8.93
CA VAL A 47 -13.87 -0.61 -7.86
C VAL A 47 -12.44 -0.15 -8.16
N GLN A 48 -12.02 -0.19 -9.42
CA GLN A 48 -10.70 0.31 -9.83
C GLN A 48 -10.57 1.80 -9.54
N VAL A 49 -11.56 2.60 -9.97
CA VAL A 49 -11.61 4.05 -9.75
C VAL A 49 -11.63 4.37 -8.25
N ALA A 50 -12.41 3.63 -7.45
CA ALA A 50 -12.45 3.84 -6.01
C ALA A 50 -11.08 3.62 -5.33
N ILE A 51 -10.37 2.56 -5.74
CA ILE A 51 -9.02 2.25 -5.23
C ILE A 51 -8.00 3.30 -5.68
N GLU A 52 -8.05 3.76 -6.94
CA GLU A 52 -7.18 4.82 -7.44
C GLU A 52 -7.39 6.14 -6.69
N ILE A 53 -8.64 6.54 -6.46
CA ILE A 53 -8.96 7.72 -5.66
C ILE A 53 -8.42 7.58 -4.24
N LEU A 54 -8.59 6.42 -3.62
CA LEU A 54 -8.06 6.15 -2.28
C LEU A 54 -6.53 6.29 -2.24
N LEU A 55 -5.82 5.71 -3.21
CA LEU A 55 -4.36 5.81 -3.31
C LEU A 55 -3.89 7.26 -3.53
N LEU A 56 -4.58 8.03 -4.38
CA LEU A 56 -4.27 9.44 -4.61
C LEU A 56 -4.46 10.28 -3.35
N VAL A 57 -5.52 10.02 -2.58
CA VAL A 57 -5.77 10.69 -1.30
C VAL A 57 -4.65 10.34 -0.31
N LEU A 58 -4.33 9.05 -0.13
CA LEU A 58 -3.25 8.63 0.75
C LEU A 58 -1.90 9.24 0.36
N TYR A 59 -1.58 9.26 -0.93
CA TYR A 59 -0.36 9.87 -1.44
C TYR A 59 -0.30 11.37 -1.12
N ARG A 60 -1.38 12.12 -1.38
CA ARG A 60 -1.47 13.54 -1.02
C ARG A 60 -1.27 13.77 0.47
N PHE A 61 -1.90 12.96 1.32
CA PHE A 61 -1.71 13.04 2.78
C PHE A 61 -0.26 12.76 3.19
N TYR A 62 0.37 11.74 2.59
CA TYR A 62 1.75 11.39 2.88
C TYR A 62 2.72 12.50 2.47
N VAL A 63 2.57 13.04 1.25
CA VAL A 63 3.39 14.15 0.74
C VAL A 63 3.19 15.41 1.57
N ALA A 64 1.95 15.77 1.92
CA ALA A 64 1.67 16.92 2.77
C ALA A 64 2.33 16.79 4.16
N ARG A 65 2.28 15.58 4.75
CA ARG A 65 2.94 15.28 6.01
C ARG A 65 4.46 15.40 5.90
N LEU A 66 5.04 14.89 4.82
CA LEU A 66 6.48 14.98 4.56
C LEU A 66 6.93 16.44 4.40
N ALA A 67 6.18 17.22 3.62
CA ALA A 67 6.44 18.64 3.41
C ALA A 67 6.33 19.46 4.70
N LYS A 68 5.39 19.12 5.59
CA LYS A 68 5.29 19.76 6.91
C LYS A 68 6.50 19.42 7.80
N LYS A 69 6.94 18.16 7.77
CA LYS A 69 8.10 17.70 8.53
C LYS A 69 9.41 18.34 8.04
N SER A 70 9.61 18.43 6.72
CA SER A 70 10.81 19.04 6.15
C SER A 70 10.89 20.54 6.46
N ARG A 71 9.77 21.27 6.43
CA ARG A 71 9.72 22.68 6.83
C ARG A 71 10.06 22.89 8.30
N ALA A 72 9.58 22.03 9.20
CA ALA A 72 9.89 22.12 10.63
C ALA A 72 11.39 21.92 10.91
N LEU A 73 12.03 20.98 10.20
CA LEU A 73 13.48 20.74 10.31
C LEU A 73 14.30 21.90 9.73
N ALA A 74 13.87 22.49 8.61
CA ALA A 74 14.54 23.65 8.02
C ALA A 74 14.47 24.89 8.93
N MET A 75 13.36 25.12 9.63
CA MET A 75 13.23 26.22 10.60
C MET A 75 14.11 26.01 11.82
N ALA A 76 14.14 24.79 12.38
CA ALA A 76 14.98 24.46 13.54
C ALA A 76 16.49 24.57 13.27
N ASN A 77 16.92 24.48 12.00
CA ASN A 77 18.33 24.62 11.61
C ASN A 77 18.77 26.08 11.39
N ILE A 78 17.84 27.04 11.35
CA ILE A 78 18.15 28.48 11.21
C ILE A 78 18.31 29.14 12.59
N ASP A 79 17.85 28.49 13.66
CA ASP A 79 17.89 28.99 15.04
C ASP A 79 19.22 28.66 15.78
N TYR A 80 20.24 28.13 15.09
CA TYR A 80 21.60 27.89 15.59
C TYR A 80 22.61 28.85 14.95
#